data_AF-A0A7J2IW37-F1
#
_entry.id   AF-A0A7J2IW37-F1
#
_cell.length_a   1.000
_cell.length_b   1.000
_cell.length_c   1.000
_cell.angle_alpha   90.00
_cell.angle_beta   90.00
_cell.angle_gamma   90.00
#
_symmetry.space_group_name_H-M   'P 1'
#
loop_
_entity.id
_entity.type
_entity.pdbx_description
1 polymer ?
#
loop_
_entity_poly.entity_id
_entity_poly.type
_entity_poly.pdbx_seq_one_letter_code
_entity_poly.pdbx_strand_id
1 'polypeptide(L)' 'GLGPGIKFAVKCRRRGRAVKSSLEVEREIGQAIREATGAEVDLERPDIVFRVEVIGQVAGISLVRARDTL' A
#
# COMPACT_ATOMS: atom_id res chain seq x y z
N GLY A 1 -1.36 16.07 -2.33
CA GLY A 1 -1.92 14.97 -3.15
C GLY A 1 -0.94 13.82 -3.17
N LEU A 2 -1.24 12.74 -3.89
CA LEU A 2 -0.26 11.68 -4.20
C LEU A 2 0.37 12.04 -5.55
N GLY A 3 1.69 12.14 -5.63
CA GLY A 3 2.40 12.68 -6.80
C GLY A 3 3.92 12.60 -6.67
N PRO A 4 4.68 13.13 -7.65
CA PRO A 4 6.14 13.22 -7.56
C PRO A 4 6.61 13.93 -6.28
N GLY A 5 7.68 13.42 -5.67
CA GLY A 5 8.20 13.92 -4.40
C GLY A 5 7.43 13.48 -3.15
N ILE A 6 6.33 12.74 -3.30
CA ILE A 6 5.65 12.07 -2.18
C ILE A 6 6.13 10.63 -2.09
N LYS A 7 6.48 10.23 -0.88
CA LYS A 7 6.92 8.87 -0.57
C LYS A 7 5.78 8.05 -0.01
N PHE A 8 5.66 6.80 -0.44
CA PHE A 8 4.63 5.90 0.06
C PHE A 8 5.13 4.48 0.29
N ALA A 9 4.39 3.74 1.12
CA ALA A 9 4.54 2.31 1.31
C ALA A 9 3.19 1.62 1.19
N VAL A 10 3.20 0.36 0.74
CA VAL A 10 2.03 -0.51 0.75
C VAL A 10 2.24 -1.59 1.81
N LYS A 11 1.24 -1.82 2.65
CA LYS A 11 1.25 -2.89 3.66
C LYS A 11 -0.01 -3.72 3.52
N CYS A 12 0.15 -4.99 3.15
CA CYS A 12 -0.93 -5.93 2.96
C CYS A 12 -1.01 -6.91 4.13
N ARG A 13 -2.21 -7.05 4.71
CA ARG A 13 -2.56 -8.18 5.57
C ARG A 13 -3.62 -9.02 4.89
N ARG A 14 -3.32 -10.31 4.77
CA ARG A 14 -4.27 -11.33 4.29
C ARG A 14 -4.78 -12.18 5.45
N ARG A 15 -6.09 -12.41 5.49
CA ARG A 15 -6.72 -13.39 6.37
C ARG A 15 -7.22 -14.55 5.53
N GLY A 16 -6.67 -15.74 5.79
CA GLY A 16 -6.95 -16.94 5.00
C GLY A 16 -6.01 -17.11 3.79
N ARG A 17 -6.50 -17.82 2.76
CA ARG A 17 -5.71 -18.29 1.61
C ARG A 17 -6.20 -17.80 0.25
N ALA A 18 -7.11 -16.82 0.22
CA ALA A 18 -7.64 -16.27 -1.03
C ALA A 18 -6.55 -15.62 -1.90
N VAL A 19 -5.51 -15.08 -1.27
CA VAL A 19 -4.31 -14.56 -1.95
C VAL A 19 -3.08 -15.29 -1.42
N LYS A 20 -2.21 -15.72 -2.35
CA LYS A 20 -1.05 -16.58 -2.06
C LYS A 20 0.07 -15.83 -1.34
N SER A 21 0.30 -14.56 -1.67
CA SER A 21 1.41 -13.76 -1.16
C SER A 21 0.97 -12.33 -0.89
N SER A 22 1.19 -11.85 0.34
CA SER A 22 1.00 -10.43 0.67
C SER A 22 2.03 -9.56 -0.03
N LEU A 23 3.25 -10.07 -0.22
CA LEU A 23 4.33 -9.35 -0.90
C LEU A 23 4.02 -9.13 -2.38
N GLU A 24 3.43 -10.12 -3.06
CA GLU A 24 2.99 -9.93 -4.46
C GLU A 24 1.93 -8.84 -4.54
N VAL A 25 0.93 -8.86 -3.65
CA VAL A 25 -0.09 -7.79 -3.58
C VAL A 25 0.54 -6.42 -3.35
N GLU A 26 1.47 -6.30 -2.42
CA GLU A 26 2.18 -5.05 -2.15
C GLU A 26 2.95 -4.55 -3.36
N ARG A 27 3.61 -5.45 -4.11
CA ARG A 27 4.36 -5.11 -5.33
C ARG A 27 3.45 -4.64 -6.45
N GLU A 28 2.38 -5.39 -6.74
CA GLU A 28 1.42 -5.04 -7.80
C GLU A 28 0.73 -3.70 -7.52
N ILE A 29 0.27 -3.49 -6.29
CA ILE A 29 -0.36 -2.22 -5.90
C ILE A 29 0.66 -1.08 -5.91
N GLY A 30 1.88 -1.33 -5.42
CA GLY A 30 2.95 -0.33 -5.42
C GLY A 30 3.33 0.11 -6.83
N GLN A 31 3.43 -0.82 -7.76
CA GLN A 31 3.68 -0.52 -9.17
C GLN A 31 2.53 0.31 -9.77
N ALA A 32 1.28 -0.12 -9.58
CA ALA A 32 0.12 0.59 -10.10
C ALA A 32 0.03 2.05 -9.58
N ILE A 33 0.31 2.27 -8.29
CA ILE A 33 0.34 3.62 -7.70
C ILE A 33 1.45 4.45 -8.33
N ARG A 34 2.68 3.90 -8.41
CA ARG A 34 3.83 4.61 -8.98
C ARG A 34 3.57 5.02 -10.43
N GLU A 35 3.01 4.13 -11.25
CA GLU A 35 2.70 4.41 -12.65
C GLU A 35 1.59 5.46 -12.79
N ALA A 36 0.56 5.38 -11.96
CA ALA A 36 -0.57 6.30 -12.03
C ALA A 36 -0.25 7.71 -11.50
N THR A 37 0.66 7.85 -10.54
CA THR A 37 0.88 9.13 -9.84
C THR A 37 2.30 9.66 -9.90
N GLY A 38 3.30 8.87 -10.28
CA GLY A 38 4.70 9.26 -10.22
C GLY A 38 5.25 9.41 -8.79
N ALA A 39 4.54 8.89 -7.78
CA ALA A 39 5.02 8.87 -6.40
C ALA A 39 6.11 7.79 -6.21
N GLU A 40 6.90 7.92 -5.16
CA GLU A 40 8.08 7.08 -4.91
C GLU A 40 7.83 6.08 -3.78
N VAL A 41 8.29 4.84 -3.95
CA VAL A 41 8.20 3.83 -2.88
C VAL A 41 9.33 4.03 -1.88
N ASP A 42 8.99 4.19 -0.61
CA ASP A 42 9.94 4.25 0.52
C ASP A 42 9.39 3.44 1.69
N LEU A 43 10.04 2.32 2.00
CA LEU A 43 9.59 1.40 3.07
C LEU A 43 10.04 1.83 4.47
N GLU A 44 11.02 2.73 4.54
CA GLU A 44 11.61 3.19 5.80
C GLU A 44 10.96 4.48 6.28
N ARG A 45 10.75 5.43 5.36
CA ARG A 45 10.24 6.77 5.67
C ARG A 45 9.16 7.22 4.66
N PRO A 46 8.01 6.53 4.60
CA PRO A 46 6.89 6.96 3.77
C PRO A 46 6.19 8.19 4.37
N ASP A 47 5.65 9.08 3.52
CA ASP A 47 4.69 10.10 3.94
C ASP A 47 3.29 9.51 4.10
N ILE A 48 2.99 8.47 3.30
CA ILE A 48 1.70 7.81 3.21
C ILE A 48 1.86 6.29 3.22
N VAL A 49 1.04 5.60 3.99
CA VAL A 49 0.95 4.14 4.01
C VAL A 49 -0.42 3.72 3.48
N PHE A 50 -0.43 2.96 2.39
CA PHE A 50 -1.60 2.25 1.90
C PHE A 50 -1.72 0.93 2.65
N ARG A 51 -2.74 0.79 3.51
CA ARG A 51 -3.02 -0.47 4.18
C ARG A 51 -4.09 -1.23 3.40
N VAL A 52 -3.75 -2.45 3.02
CA VAL A 52 -4.60 -3.37 2.27
C VAL A 52 -4.97 -4.53 3.19
N GLU A 53 -6.26 -4.76 3.39
CA GLU A 53 -6.75 -5.90 4.16
C GLU A 53 -7.59 -6.81 3.27
N VAL A 54 -7.12 -8.04 3.06
CA VAL A 54 -7.84 -9.06 2.30
C VAL A 54 -8.49 -10.03 3.28
N ILE A 55 -9.82 -10.14 3.24
CA ILE A 55 -10.62 -11.01 4.09
C ILE A 55 -11.55 -11.83 3.19
N GLY A 56 -11.23 -13.12 3.03
CA GLY A 56 -11.97 -13.97 2.09
C GLY A 56 -11.85 -13.43 0.67
N GLN A 57 -13.00 -13.13 0.04
CA GLN A 57 -13.07 -12.61 -1.33
C GLN A 57 -13.15 -11.07 -1.39
N VAL A 58 -13.01 -10.37 -0.26
CA VAL A 58 -13.12 -8.91 -0.20
C VAL A 58 -11.77 -8.31 0.17
N ALA A 59 -11.43 -7.20 -0.47
CA ALA A 59 -10.26 -6.38 -0.14
C ALA A 59 -10.69 -4.97 0.24
N GLY A 60 -10.24 -4.50 1.40
CA GLY A 60 -10.34 -3.10 1.82
C GLY A 60 -9.00 -2.41 1.65
N ILE A 61 -9.03 -1.15 1.21
CA ILE A 61 -7.84 -0.29 1.09
C ILE A 61 -8.09 0.97 1.91
N SER A 62 -7.11 1.36 2.72
CA SER A 62 -7.12 2.60 3.49
C SER A 62 -5.82 3.36 3.29
N LEU A 63 -5.91 4.68 3.37
CA LEU A 63 -4.77 5.59 3.26
C LEU A 63 -4.52 6.20 4.63
N VAL A 64 -3.32 5.98 5.16
CA VAL A 64 -2.88 6.52 6.45
C VAL A 64 -1.70 7.44 6.20
N ARG A 65 -1.72 8.67 6.72
CA ARG A 65 -0.52 9.52 6.65
C ARG A 65 0.42 9.11 7.77
N ALA A 66 1.73 9.14 7.53
CA ALA A 66 2.71 8.72 8.53
C ALA A 66 2.57 9.48 9.86
N ARG A 67 2.23 10.78 9.78
CA ARG A 67 1.94 11.63 10.96
C ARG A 67 0.72 11.20 11.79
N ASP A 68 -0.19 10.41 11.21
CA ASP A 68 -1.44 9.96 11.84
C ASP A 68 -1.25 8.58 12.53
N THR A 69 -0.04 8.02 12.54
CA THR A 69 0.30 6.70 13.11
C THR A 69 0.77 6.79 14.57
N LEU A 70 0.35 7.83 15.30
CA LEU A 70 0.65 8.05 16.73
C LEU A 70 0.08 6.93 17.62
#